data_AF-A0A226HEH4-F1
#
_entry.id   AF-A0A226HEH4-F1
#
_cell.length_a   1.000
_cell.length_b   1.000
_cell.length_c   1.000
_cell.angle_alpha   90.00
_cell.angle_beta   90.00
_cell.angle_gamma   90.00
#
_symmetry.space_group_name_H-M   'P 1'
#
loop_
_entity.id
_entity.type
_entity.pdbx_description
1 polymer ?
#
loop_
_entity_poly.entity_id
_entity_poly.type
_entity_poly.pdbx_seq_one_letter_code
_entity_poly.pdbx_strand_id
1 'polypeptide(L)' 'MKLLTQTKNIVMLKNILNLEGAKELTTNEKKVIKGGLACTEDDRCPKGSICDYDSRRCIRA' A
#
# COMPACT_ATOMS: atom_id res chain seq x y z
N MET A 1 -6.35 27.64 -10.55
CA MET A 1 -7.40 26.93 -9.77
C MET A 1 -7.06 25.43 -9.72
N LYS A 2 -6.13 25.03 -8.85
CA LYS A 2 -5.61 23.64 -8.76
C LYS A 2 -6.29 22.79 -7.67
N LEU A 3 -7.30 23.34 -6.98
CA LEU A 3 -7.97 22.67 -5.84
C LEU A 3 -9.05 21.65 -6.23
N LEU A 4 -9.66 21.77 -7.42
CA LEU A 4 -10.85 20.96 -7.79
C LEU A 4 -10.54 19.56 -8.32
N THR A 5 -9.34 19.31 -8.85
CA THR A 5 -8.95 18.00 -9.39
C THR A 5 -8.55 17.00 -8.30
N GLN A 6 -7.99 17.46 -7.17
CA GLN A 6 -7.68 16.57 -6.03
C GLN A 6 -8.95 16.14 -5.26
N THR A 7 -9.96 17.01 -5.15
CA THR A 7 -11.20 16.71 -4.43
C THR A 7 -12.11 15.74 -5.18
N LYS A 8 -12.22 15.84 -6.51
CA LYS A 8 -13.08 14.95 -7.31
C LYS A 8 -12.69 13.47 -7.20
N ASN A 9 -11.40 13.16 -7.12
CA ASN A 9 -10.92 11.78 -7.00
C ASN A 9 -11.21 11.16 -5.62
N ILE A 10 -11.13 11.95 -4.54
CA ILE A 10 -11.42 11.49 -3.18
C ILE A 10 -12.90 11.11 -3.02
N VAL A 11 -13.80 11.87 -3.64
CA VAL A 11 -15.24 11.59 -3.60
C VAL A 11 -15.60 10.32 -4.40
N MET A 12 -15.02 10.14 -5.58
CA MET A 12 -15.28 8.95 -6.40
C MET A 12 -14.78 7.65 -5.76
N LEU A 13 -13.61 7.66 -5.11
CA LEU A 13 -13.07 6.46 -4.44
C LEU A 13 -13.98 5.93 -3.33
N LYS A 14 -14.59 6.83 -2.55
CA LYS A 14 -15.51 6.44 -1.46
C LYS A 14 -16.79 5.75 -1.96
N ASN A 15 -17.28 6.11 -3.14
CA ASN A 15 -18.50 5.51 -3.72
C ASN A 15 -18.21 4.17 -4.42
N ILE A 16 -16.98 3.94 -4.89
CA ILE A 16 -16.56 2.65 -5.50
C ILE A 16 -16.29 1.61 -4.41
N LEU A 17 -15.70 2.05 -3.29
CA LEU A 17 -15.37 1.18 -2.17
C LEU A 17 -16.65 1.00 -1.34
N ASN A 18 -17.39 -0.09 -1.59
CA ASN A 18 -18.44 -0.52 -0.67
C ASN A 18 -17.80 -0.99 0.64
N LEU A 19 -17.63 -0.08 1.58
CA LEU A 19 -16.98 -0.31 2.88
C LEU A 19 -17.95 -0.81 3.95
N GLU A 20 -19.16 -1.23 3.59
CA GLU A 20 -20.10 -1.80 4.55
C GLU A 20 -19.50 -3.06 5.21
N GLY A 21 -19.46 -3.07 6.55
CA GLY A 21 -18.82 -4.14 7.33
C GLY A 21 -17.29 -4.06 7.42
N ALA A 22 -16.64 -3.11 6.76
CA ALA A 22 -15.20 -2.93 6.87
C ALA A 22 -14.83 -2.28 8.22
N LYS A 23 -13.88 -2.91 8.94
CA LYS A 23 -13.31 -2.33 10.16
C LYS A 23 -12.18 -1.38 9.82
N GLU A 24 -12.26 -0.14 10.30
CA GLU A 24 -11.12 0.76 10.28
C GLU A 24 -10.06 0.28 11.30
N LEU A 25 -8.83 0.10 10.82
CA LEU A 25 -7.73 -0.35 11.66
C LEU A 25 -7.18 0.79 12.52
N THR A 26 -6.90 0.48 13.77
CA THR A 26 -6.18 1.37 14.69
C THR A 26 -4.73 1.57 14.24
N THR A 27 -4.07 2.61 14.75
CA THR A 27 -2.66 2.87 14.49
C THR A 27 -1.76 1.67 14.84
N ASN A 28 -2.09 0.93 15.89
CA ASN A 28 -1.31 -0.23 16.30
C ASN A 28 -1.53 -1.43 15.37
N GLU A 29 -2.76 -1.66 14.91
CA GLU A 29 -3.06 -2.70 13.92
C GLU A 29 -2.40 -2.39 12.56
N LYS A 30 -2.32 -1.12 12.16
CA LYS A 30 -1.62 -0.74 10.92
C LYS A 30 -0.12 -1.05 10.97
N LYS A 31 0.53 -0.95 12.14
CA LYS A 31 1.98 -1.21 12.29
C LYS A 31 2.37 -2.65 12.01
N VAL A 32 1.48 -3.62 12.27
CA VAL A 32 1.77 -5.04 12.05
C VAL A 32 1.55 -5.46 10.59
N ILE A 33 0.86 -4.64 9.78
CA ILE A 33 0.71 -4.88 8.36
C ILE A 33 2.04 -4.59 7.67
N LYS A 34 2.78 -5.64 7.38
CA LYS A 34 4.01 -5.55 6.60
C LYS A 34 3.67 -5.57 5.10
N GLY A 35 3.29 -4.42 4.56
CA GLY A 35 3.20 -4.21 3.11
C GLY A 35 4.58 -4.18 2.45
N GLY A 36 4.64 -4.12 1.12
CA GLY A 36 5.89 -3.99 0.38
C GLY A 36 5.71 -4.35 -1.09
N LEU A 37 6.66 -3.94 -1.93
CA LEU A 37 6.73 -4.43 -3.30
C LEU A 37 7.08 -5.93 -3.24
N ALA A 38 6.26 -6.76 -3.88
CA ALA A 38 6.57 -8.17 -4.03
C ALA A 38 7.82 -8.33 -4.89
N CYS A 39 8.63 -9.35 -4.59
CA CYS A 39 9.78 -9.70 -5.41
C CYS A 39 9.87 -11.21 -5.61
N THR A 40 10.29 -11.57 -6.80
CA THR A 40 10.63 -12.92 -7.23
C THR A 40 12.11 -12.96 -7.62
N GLU A 41 12.63 -14.14 -7.96
CA GLU A 41 14.03 -14.28 -8.39
C GLU A 41 14.33 -13.48 -9.67
N ASP A 42 13.31 -13.24 -10.50
CA ASP A 42 13.39 -12.49 -11.74
C ASP A 42 13.15 -10.98 -11.55
N ASP A 43 12.53 -10.58 -10.44
CA ASP A 43 12.18 -9.18 -10.17
C ASP A 43 13.29 -8.46 -9.40
N ARG A 44 13.65 -7.27 -9.88
CA ARG A 44 14.61 -6.41 -9.17
C ARG A 44 13.88 -5.49 -8.19
N CYS A 45 14.26 -5.59 -6.92
CA CYS A 45 13.88 -4.60 -5.93
C CYS A 45 14.45 -3.22 -6.27
N PRO A 46 13.76 -2.12 -5.90
CA PRO A 46 14.25 -0.76 -6.06
C PRO A 46 15.64 -0.56 -5.46
N LYS A 47 16.39 0.41 -6.00
CA LYS A 47 17.75 0.71 -5.53
C LYS A 47 17.75 0.99 -4.01
N GLY A 48 18.65 0.32 -3.27
CA GLY A 48 18.73 0.41 -1.81
C GLY A 48 17.78 -0.53 -1.05
N SER A 49 17.17 -1.49 -1.75
CA SER A 49 16.40 -2.58 -1.14
C SER A 49 16.83 -3.94 -1.70
N ILE A 50 16.64 -4.98 -0.90
CA ILE A 50 16.90 -6.38 -1.27
C ILE A 50 15.61 -7.19 -1.18
N CYS A 51 15.53 -8.27 -1.94
CA CYS A 51 14.43 -9.21 -1.80
C CYS A 51 14.64 -10.07 -0.55
N ASP A 52 13.74 -9.96 0.42
CA ASP A 52 13.61 -10.93 1.51
C ASP A 52 12.81 -12.12 0.96
N TYR A 53 13.50 -13.21 0.65
CA TYR A 53 12.90 -14.40 0.04
C TYR A 53 12.00 -15.19 1.00
N ASP A 54 12.18 -15.04 2.31
CA ASP A 54 11.29 -15.68 3.30
C ASP A 54 9.90 -15.03 3.27
N SER A 55 9.86 -13.72 3.03
CA SER A 55 8.61 -12.97 2.98
C SER A 55 8.19 -12.49 1.58
N ARG A 56 8.97 -12.86 0.54
CA ARG A 56 8.81 -12.50 -0.88
C ARG A 56 8.60 -11.00 -1.11
N ARG A 57 9.29 -10.16 -0.34
CA ARG A 57 9.10 -8.70 -0.33
C ARG A 57 10.42 -7.95 -0.36
N CYS A 58 10.41 -6.81 -1.05
CA CYS A 58 11.53 -5.89 -1.01
C CYS A 58 11.62 -5.22 0.37
N ILE A 59 12.73 -5.41 1.05
CA ILE A 59 13.06 -4.77 2.33
C ILE A 59 14.23 -3.81 2.12
N ARG A 60 14.26 -2.72 2.89
CA ARG A 60 15.38 -1.78 2.85
C ARG A 60 16.66 -2.50 3.32
N ALA A 61 17.71 -2.40 2.51
CA ALA A 61 19.03 -2.95 2.82
C ALA A 61 19.77 -2.06 3.83
#